data_AF-A0AAQ3WCT6-F1
#
_entry.id   AF-A0AAQ3WCT6-F1
#
_cell.length_a   1.000
_cell.length_b   1.000
_cell.length_c   1.000
_cell.angle_alpha   90.00
_cell.angle_beta   90.00
_cell.angle_gamma   90.00
#
_symmetry.space_group_name_H-M   'P 1'
#
loop_
_entity.id
_entity.type
_entity.pdbx_description
1 polymer ?
#
loop_
_entity_poly.entity_id
_entity_poly.type
_entity_poly.pdbx_seq_one_letter_code
_entity_poly.pdbx_strand_id
1 'polypeptide(L)'
;MQGFKENFRKYKLYYISEGVFLISWLIYFVLFFQLYQEASFYVDQGAKYIIQLLFLVEYYFNSLFIYFIMSFLLLVANLYSILLYSIKMKQEKKKIQFKFSMQVFMGLYILCAGALLLTKLWVLFLLLIILAVTVVYITYAMTKSQKDNDTVYEENEVVKQLGSFSTAEEAQSRAQEFATYWQEEFQENGYTLVSDIYNEKENEYTVDIYVKSIEKDKD
;
A
#
# COMPACT_ATOMS: atom_id res chain seq x y z
N MET A 1 19.41 -19.19 -14.02
CA MET A 1 19.41 -17.84 -14.63
C MET A 1 18.14 -17.49 -15.41
N GLN A 2 17.40 -18.42 -16.02
CA GLN A 2 16.16 -18.12 -16.77
C GLN A 2 15.04 -17.47 -15.92
N GLY A 3 14.80 -17.93 -14.69
CA GLY A 3 13.75 -17.38 -13.82
C GLY A 3 13.95 -15.92 -13.37
N PHE A 4 15.19 -15.41 -13.34
CA PHE A 4 15.47 -14.02 -12.96
C PHE A 4 15.09 -13.04 -14.09
N LYS A 5 15.38 -13.41 -15.35
CA LYS A 5 15.04 -12.61 -16.54
C LYS A 5 13.54 -12.45 -16.72
N GLU A 6 12.76 -13.50 -16.46
CA GLU A 6 11.31 -13.48 -16.62
C GLU A 6 10.61 -12.67 -15.51
N ASN A 7 11.08 -12.81 -14.26
CA ASN A 7 10.61 -11.98 -13.15
C ASN A 7 10.99 -10.51 -13.31
N PHE A 8 12.20 -10.20 -13.80
CA PHE A 8 12.60 -8.82 -14.07
C PHE A 8 11.68 -8.16 -15.11
N ARG A 9 11.19 -8.91 -16.11
CA ARG A 9 10.28 -8.36 -17.13
C ARG A 9 8.89 -8.03 -16.55
N LYS A 10 8.35 -8.88 -15.67
CA LYS A 10 7.02 -8.68 -15.05
C LYS A 10 7.01 -7.56 -13.99
N TYR A 11 8.12 -7.34 -13.30
CA TYR A 11 8.24 -6.34 -12.22
C TYR A 11 9.34 -5.32 -12.48
N LYS A 12 9.62 -5.04 -13.76
CA LYS A 12 10.66 -4.11 -14.20
C LYS A 12 10.58 -2.76 -13.49
N LEU A 13 9.35 -2.22 -13.39
CA LEU A 13 9.10 -0.94 -12.73
C LEU A 13 9.47 -0.95 -11.25
N TYR A 14 9.26 -2.07 -10.55
CA TYR A 14 9.63 -2.20 -9.14
C TYR A 14 11.15 -2.14 -8.96
N TYR A 15 11.89 -2.98 -9.69
CA TYR A 15 13.36 -2.97 -9.60
C TYR A 15 13.98 -1.64 -10.05
N ILE A 16 13.38 -0.99 -11.06
CA ILE A 16 13.79 0.37 -11.46
C ILE A 16 13.52 1.36 -10.33
N SER A 17 12.34 1.31 -9.70
CA SER A 17 12.00 2.19 -8.58
C SER A 17 12.95 1.99 -7.39
N GLU A 18 13.29 0.73 -7.06
CA GLU A 18 14.28 0.42 -6.02
C GLU A 18 15.64 1.07 -6.35
N GLY A 19 16.11 0.90 -7.59
CA GLY A 19 17.37 1.50 -8.04
C GLY A 19 17.37 3.03 -7.95
N VAL A 20 16.27 3.67 -8.36
CA VAL A 20 16.11 5.12 -8.23
C VAL A 20 16.15 5.54 -6.77
N PHE A 21 15.44 4.86 -5.87
CA PHE A 21 15.47 5.16 -4.44
C PHE A 21 16.86 5.04 -3.84
N LEU A 22 17.62 4.00 -4.21
CA LEU A 22 18.99 3.81 -3.75
C LEU A 22 19.89 4.98 -4.17
N ILE A 23 19.82 5.37 -5.44
CA ILE A 23 20.60 6.49 -5.97
C ILE A 23 20.19 7.80 -5.28
N SER A 24 18.90 8.03 -5.08
CA SER A 24 18.41 9.22 -4.38
C SER A 24 18.89 9.27 -2.93
N TRP A 25 18.87 8.15 -2.20
CA TRP A 25 19.42 8.09 -0.84
C TRP A 25 20.92 8.33 -0.82
N LEU A 26 21.68 7.76 -1.75
CA LEU A 26 23.12 8.00 -1.85
C LEU A 26 23.45 9.47 -2.09
N ILE A 27 22.79 10.10 -3.07
CA ILE A 27 22.96 11.53 -3.37
C ILE A 27 22.59 12.36 -2.14
N TYR A 28 21.44 12.05 -1.52
CA TYR A 28 20.99 12.72 -0.31
C TYR A 28 22.04 12.64 0.81
N PHE A 29 22.56 11.45 1.11
CA PHE A 29 23.53 11.27 2.18
C PHE A 29 24.84 12.01 1.91
N VAL A 30 25.37 11.94 0.68
CA VAL A 30 26.61 12.66 0.34
C VAL A 30 26.46 14.15 0.61
N LEU A 31 25.38 14.75 0.10
CA LEU A 31 25.13 16.18 0.24
C LEU A 31 24.82 16.58 1.69
N PHE A 32 23.98 15.80 2.37
CA PHE A 32 23.61 16.04 3.75
C PHE A 32 24.81 15.91 4.69
N PHE A 33 25.64 14.87 4.55
CA PHE A 33 26.81 14.69 5.41
C PHE A 33 27.90 15.73 5.17
N GLN A 34 28.06 16.23 3.94
CA GLN A 34 28.94 17.37 3.67
C GLN A 34 28.47 18.62 4.44
N LEU A 35 27.19 18.99 4.31
CA LEU A 35 26.63 20.10 5.08
C LEU A 35 26.74 19.86 6.60
N TYR A 36 26.42 18.65 7.05
CA TYR A 36 26.42 18.32 8.47
C TYR A 36 27.83 18.35 9.07
N GLN A 37 28.86 17.90 8.35
CA GLN A 37 30.24 18.02 8.78
C GLN A 37 30.67 19.47 8.93
N GLU A 38 30.34 20.30 7.95
CA GLU A 38 30.61 21.75 8.01
C GLU A 38 29.90 22.39 9.20
N ALA A 39 28.60 22.16 9.35
CA ALA A 39 27.81 22.74 10.43
C ALA A 39 28.25 22.24 11.82
N SER A 40 28.58 20.95 11.96
CA SER A 40 28.99 20.36 13.23
C SER A 40 30.41 20.74 13.66
N PHE A 41 31.27 21.18 12.74
CA PHE A 41 32.61 21.70 13.05
C PHE A 41 32.55 22.98 13.89
N TYR A 42 31.57 23.85 13.62
CA TYR A 42 31.40 25.12 14.34
C TYR A 42 30.65 24.99 15.67
N VAL A 43 30.17 23.79 15.99
CA VAL A 43 29.46 23.52 17.25
C VAL A 43 30.45 23.23 18.35
N ASP A 44 30.35 23.97 19.47
CA ASP A 44 31.08 23.66 20.69
C ASP A 44 30.69 22.28 21.23
N GLN A 45 31.66 21.36 21.25
CA GLN A 45 31.47 19.98 21.70
C GLN A 45 31.30 19.88 23.23
N GLY A 46 31.76 20.89 23.99
CA GLY A 46 31.59 20.97 25.44
C GLY A 46 30.20 21.46 25.88
N ALA A 47 29.43 22.05 24.96
CA ALA A 47 28.09 22.54 25.26
C ALA A 47 27.09 21.40 25.44
N LYS A 48 26.00 21.65 26.19
CA LYS A 48 24.90 20.68 26.34
C LYS A 48 24.24 20.40 24.98
N TYR A 49 23.74 19.18 24.79
CA TYR A 49 23.08 18.74 23.55
C TYR A 49 22.03 19.72 23.01
N ILE A 50 21.16 20.24 23.87
CA ILE A 50 20.10 21.20 23.47
C ILE A 50 20.72 22.47 22.89
N ILE A 51 21.82 22.97 23.44
CA ILE A 51 22.50 24.18 22.95
C ILE A 51 23.12 23.90 21.58
N GLN A 52 23.76 22.73 21.43
CA GLN A 52 24.32 22.29 20.15
C GLN A 52 23.25 22.16 19.06
N LEU A 53 22.09 21.58 19.40
CA LEU A 53 20.95 21.44 18.51
C LEU A 53 20.40 22.82 18.13
N LEU A 54 20.19 23.70 19.11
CA LEU A 54 19.67 25.05 18.88
C LEU A 54 20.60 25.85 17.96
N PHE A 55 21.91 25.75 18.16
CA PHE A 55 22.91 26.39 17.30
C PHE A 55 22.81 25.90 15.85
N LEU A 56 22.77 24.57 15.64
CA LEU A 56 22.65 23.99 14.30
C LEU A 56 21.38 24.44 13.60
N VAL A 57 20.25 24.39 14.30
CA VAL A 57 18.95 24.76 13.74
C VAL A 57 18.90 26.25 13.44
N GLU A 58 19.41 27.11 14.32
CA GLU A 58 19.35 28.57 14.14
C GLU A 58 20.24 29.04 12.98
N TYR A 59 21.51 28.62 12.97
CA TYR A 59 22.49 29.12 11.99
C TYR A 59 22.36 28.47 10.61
N TYR A 60 21.94 27.21 10.56
CA TYR A 60 21.84 26.43 9.32
C TYR A 60 20.40 26.12 8.93
N PHE A 61 19.41 26.84 9.49
CA PHE A 61 17.98 26.55 9.33
C PHE A 61 17.60 26.32 7.87
N ASN A 62 17.87 27.29 7.00
CA ASN A 62 17.44 27.26 5.61
C ASN A 62 17.99 26.03 4.86
N SER A 63 19.27 25.73 5.05
CA SER A 63 19.90 24.57 4.42
C SER A 63 19.36 23.27 5.01
N LEU A 64 19.32 23.14 6.34
CA LEU A 64 18.82 21.95 7.03
C LEU A 64 17.35 21.66 6.72
N PHE A 65 16.53 22.70 6.61
CA PHE A 65 15.11 22.59 6.29
C PHE A 65 14.87 21.90 4.95
N ILE A 66 15.67 22.23 3.92
CA ILE A 66 15.60 21.57 2.61
C ILE A 66 15.93 20.08 2.76
N TYR A 67 16.98 19.73 3.51
CA TYR A 67 17.34 18.33 3.74
C TYR A 67 16.32 17.57 4.61
N PHE A 68 15.61 18.25 5.50
CA PHE A 68 14.49 17.66 6.24
C PHE A 68 13.31 17.36 5.33
N ILE A 69 12.94 18.28 4.45
CA ILE A 69 11.89 18.02 3.45
C ILE A 69 12.30 16.88 2.51
N MET A 70 13.52 16.90 1.98
CA MET A 70 14.01 15.86 1.07
C MET A 70 14.02 14.48 1.73
N SER A 71 14.51 14.37 2.97
CA SER A 71 14.47 13.10 3.70
C SER A 71 13.05 12.65 3.99
N PHE A 72 12.15 13.55 4.38
CA PHE A 72 10.74 13.23 4.60
C PHE A 72 10.10 12.66 3.33
N LEU A 73 10.29 13.31 2.18
CA LEU A 73 9.78 12.82 0.90
C LEU A 73 10.36 11.46 0.53
N LEU A 74 11.66 11.24 0.75
CA LEU A 74 12.31 9.95 0.52
C LEU A 74 11.75 8.84 1.43
N LEU A 75 11.57 9.14 2.72
CA LEU A 75 10.99 8.20 3.69
C LEU A 75 9.56 7.81 3.28
N VAL A 76 8.72 8.81 2.98
CA VAL A 76 7.32 8.59 2.56
C VAL A 76 7.27 7.77 1.27
N ALA A 77 8.04 8.14 0.25
CA ALA A 77 8.04 7.44 -1.03
C ALA A 77 8.56 5.99 -0.91
N ASN A 78 9.54 5.75 -0.05
CA ASN A 78 10.05 4.41 0.22
C ASN A 78 9.01 3.54 0.95
N LEU A 79 8.36 4.09 1.98
CA LEU A 79 7.28 3.43 2.72
C LEU A 79 6.08 3.11 1.81
N TYR A 80 5.67 4.03 0.93
CA TYR A 80 4.63 3.76 -0.07
C TYR A 80 5.01 2.64 -1.03
N SER A 81 6.27 2.60 -1.47
CA SER A 81 6.76 1.53 -2.36
C SER A 81 6.69 0.17 -1.68
N ILE A 82 7.09 0.09 -0.40
CA ILE A 82 6.96 -1.11 0.44
C ILE A 82 5.49 -1.51 0.57
N LEU A 83 4.60 -0.55 0.84
CA LEU A 83 3.17 -0.79 1.03
C LEU A 83 2.50 -1.34 -0.24
N LEU A 84 2.66 -0.64 -1.37
CA LEU A 84 2.10 -1.03 -2.66
C LEU A 84 2.57 -2.43 -3.07
N TYR A 85 3.85 -2.72 -2.83
CA TYR A 85 4.41 -4.02 -3.11
C TYR A 85 3.86 -5.11 -2.19
N SER A 86 3.71 -4.82 -0.90
CA SER A 86 3.09 -5.74 0.06
C SER A 86 1.67 -6.14 -0.36
N ILE A 87 0.88 -5.16 -0.80
CA ILE A 87 -0.49 -5.39 -1.31
C ILE A 87 -0.45 -6.29 -2.55
N LYS A 88 0.38 -5.98 -3.54
CA LYS A 88 0.51 -6.76 -4.78
C LYS A 88 0.98 -8.19 -4.53
N MET A 89 1.92 -8.37 -3.60
CA MET A 89 2.42 -9.70 -3.23
C MET A 89 1.33 -10.58 -2.60
N LYS A 90 0.44 -9.99 -1.77
CA LYS A 90 -0.70 -10.72 -1.20
C LYS A 90 -1.65 -11.21 -2.29
N GLN A 91 -1.91 -10.40 -3.32
CA GLN A 91 -2.79 -10.75 -4.44
C GLN A 91 -2.22 -11.90 -5.30
N GLU A 92 -0.92 -11.89 -5.60
CA GLU A 92 -0.35 -12.81 -6.58
C GLU A 92 0.07 -14.20 -6.03
N LYS A 93 -0.14 -14.50 -4.73
CA LYS A 93 0.23 -15.78 -4.04
C LYS A 93 1.70 -16.25 -4.27
N LYS A 94 2.59 -15.43 -4.83
CA LYS A 94 4.01 -15.77 -5.14
C LYS A 94 4.91 -15.50 -3.93
N LYS A 95 5.43 -16.57 -3.29
CA LYS A 95 5.90 -16.49 -1.90
C LYS A 95 7.41 -16.40 -1.64
N ILE A 96 8.32 -16.78 -2.54
CA ILE A 96 9.73 -17.01 -2.12
C ILE A 96 10.69 -15.91 -2.59
N GLN A 97 10.91 -15.74 -3.90
CA GLN A 97 11.88 -14.74 -4.39
C GLN A 97 11.46 -13.29 -4.09
N PHE A 98 10.16 -13.03 -4.03
CA PHE A 98 9.57 -11.72 -3.70
C PHE A 98 9.84 -11.31 -2.25
N LYS A 99 9.82 -12.26 -1.32
CA LYS A 99 10.11 -11.98 0.10
C LYS A 99 11.54 -11.53 0.29
N PHE A 100 12.49 -12.17 -0.41
CA PHE A 100 13.90 -11.84 -0.25
C PHE A 100 14.22 -10.41 -0.74
N SER A 101 13.73 -10.02 -1.91
CA SER A 101 13.91 -8.65 -2.43
C SER A 101 13.33 -7.61 -1.48
N MET A 102 12.09 -7.84 -1.01
CA MET A 102 11.42 -6.94 -0.08
C MET A 102 12.15 -6.84 1.27
N GLN A 103 12.67 -7.96 1.79
CA GLN A 103 13.46 -7.98 3.03
C GLN A 103 14.76 -7.18 2.89
N VAL A 104 15.47 -7.34 1.76
CA VAL A 104 16.68 -6.56 1.48
C VAL A 104 16.36 -5.07 1.41
N PHE A 105 15.28 -4.70 0.72
CA PHE A 105 14.87 -3.31 0.59
C PHE A 105 14.45 -2.70 1.94
N MET A 106 13.69 -3.45 2.75
CA MET A 106 13.32 -3.03 4.10
C MET A 106 14.54 -2.90 5.02
N GLY A 107 15.49 -3.83 4.94
CA GLY A 107 16.75 -3.74 5.68
C GLY A 107 17.55 -2.50 5.29
N LEU A 108 17.58 -2.17 4.00
CA LEU A 108 18.27 -0.98 3.51
C LEU A 108 17.55 0.30 3.94
N TYR A 109 16.22 0.35 3.93
CA TYR A 109 15.44 1.46 4.48
C TYR A 109 15.77 1.69 5.96
N ILE A 110 15.80 0.62 6.77
CA ILE A 110 16.15 0.71 8.19
C ILE A 110 17.57 1.23 8.36
N LEU A 111 18.51 0.79 7.51
CA LEU A 111 19.89 1.28 7.53
C LEU A 111 19.96 2.78 7.21
N CYS A 112 19.25 3.24 6.17
CA CYS A 112 19.19 4.66 5.82
C CYS A 112 18.58 5.50 6.94
N ALA A 113 17.42 5.10 7.47
CA ALA A 113 16.78 5.79 8.58
C ALA A 113 17.68 5.80 9.83
N GLY A 114 18.32 4.67 10.14
CA GLY A 114 19.27 4.54 11.25
C GLY A 114 20.48 5.45 11.12
N ALA A 115 21.02 5.63 9.91
CA ALA A 115 22.14 6.53 9.66
C ALA A 115 21.81 8.00 10.02
N LEU A 116 20.57 8.44 9.78
CA LEU A 116 20.11 9.79 10.15
C LEU A 116 20.05 9.97 11.67
N LEU A 117 19.70 8.90 12.40
CA LEU A 117 19.61 8.90 13.87
C LEU A 117 20.98 8.91 14.57
N LEU A 118 22.08 8.72 13.83
CA LEU A 118 23.44 8.87 14.39
C LEU A 118 23.91 10.33 14.47
N THR A 119 23.14 11.27 13.92
CA THR A 119 23.50 12.69 13.92
C THR A 119 23.03 13.42 15.18
N LYS A 120 23.60 14.60 15.45
CA LYS A 120 23.09 15.50 16.51
C LYS A 120 21.64 15.95 16.24
N LEU A 121 21.15 15.83 15.01
CA LEU A 121 19.80 16.17 14.60
C LEU A 121 18.80 15.01 14.74
N TRP A 122 19.19 13.91 15.39
CA TRP A 122 18.40 12.68 15.47
C TRP A 122 16.96 12.90 15.98
N VAL A 123 16.74 13.82 16.93
CA VAL A 123 15.40 14.11 17.45
C VAL A 123 14.48 14.61 16.33
N LEU A 124 14.99 15.46 15.44
CA LEU A 124 14.22 15.99 14.32
C LEU A 124 13.95 14.89 13.29
N PHE A 125 14.94 14.07 12.96
CA PHE A 125 14.75 12.93 12.06
C PHE A 125 13.77 11.89 12.62
N LEU A 126 13.79 11.64 13.93
CA LEU A 126 12.85 10.74 14.58
C LEU A 126 11.41 11.24 14.41
N LEU A 127 11.17 12.54 14.61
CA LEU A 127 9.87 13.16 14.36
C LEU A 127 9.44 12.99 12.90
N LEU A 128 10.35 13.20 11.94
CA LEU A 128 10.06 13.01 10.52
C LEU A 128 9.73 11.56 10.18
N ILE A 129 10.42 10.58 10.78
CA ILE A 129 10.14 9.15 10.60
C ILE A 129 8.74 8.82 11.13
N ILE A 130 8.40 9.28 12.33
CA ILE A 130 7.07 9.07 12.93
C ILE A 130 6.00 9.69 12.02
N LEU A 131 6.21 10.92 11.56
CA LEU A 131 5.29 11.59 10.66
C LEU A 131 5.11 10.83 9.34
N ALA A 132 6.21 10.37 8.74
CA ALA A 132 6.18 9.61 7.48
C ALA A 132 5.40 8.29 7.63
N VAL A 133 5.66 7.55 8.71
CA VAL A 133 4.92 6.32 9.03
C VAL A 133 3.43 6.62 9.25
N THR A 134 3.12 7.71 9.97
CA THR A 134 1.74 8.10 10.27
C THR A 134 0.97 8.43 8.98
N VAL A 135 1.56 9.21 8.08
CA VAL A 135 0.94 9.56 6.79
C VAL A 135 0.63 8.31 5.98
N VAL A 136 1.63 7.43 5.80
CA VAL A 136 1.44 6.19 5.01
C VAL A 136 0.44 5.25 5.67
N TYR A 137 0.42 5.18 7.01
CA TYR A 137 -0.54 4.38 7.75
C TYR A 137 -1.97 4.90 7.60
N ILE A 138 -2.20 6.21 7.71
CA ILE A 138 -3.52 6.81 7.51
C ILE A 138 -4.02 6.52 6.09
N THR A 139 -3.17 6.70 5.08
CA THR A 139 -3.54 6.39 3.69
C THR A 139 -3.87 4.91 3.53
N TYR A 140 -3.07 4.01 4.11
CA TYR A 140 -3.38 2.58 4.11
C TYR A 140 -4.73 2.27 4.78
N ALA A 141 -4.98 2.85 5.96
CA ALA A 141 -6.22 2.65 6.70
C ALA A 141 -7.44 3.16 5.92
N MET A 142 -7.34 4.32 5.28
CA MET A 142 -8.39 4.87 4.41
C MET A 142 -8.65 3.97 3.20
N THR A 143 -7.60 3.55 2.49
CA THR A 143 -7.74 2.65 1.33
C THR A 143 -8.32 1.30 1.72
N LYS A 144 -7.91 0.75 2.88
CA LYS A 144 -8.45 -0.50 3.38
C LYS A 144 -9.92 -0.35 3.80
N SER A 145 -10.26 0.71 4.55
CA SER A 145 -11.63 0.96 4.98
C SER A 145 -12.57 1.16 3.80
N GLN A 146 -12.12 1.84 2.74
CA GLN A 146 -12.91 1.96 1.52
C GLN A 146 -13.11 0.60 0.86
N LYS A 147 -12.06 -0.21 0.75
CA LYS A 147 -12.18 -1.57 0.20
C LYS A 147 -13.11 -2.45 1.02
N ASP A 148 -13.01 -2.40 2.34
CA ASP A 148 -13.86 -3.17 3.23
C ASP A 148 -15.32 -2.72 3.04
N ASN A 149 -15.62 -1.41 3.00
CA ASN A 149 -16.96 -0.88 2.75
C ASN A 149 -17.50 -1.20 1.35
N ASP A 150 -16.68 -1.15 0.30
CA ASP A 150 -17.08 -1.49 -1.08
C ASP A 150 -17.32 -3.01 -1.25
N THR A 151 -16.91 -3.83 -0.29
CA THR A 151 -17.13 -5.30 -0.27
C THR A 151 -18.20 -5.75 0.74
N VAL A 152 -18.80 -4.84 1.51
CA VAL A 152 -19.95 -5.18 2.35
C VAL A 152 -21.21 -5.01 1.52
N TYR A 153 -21.70 -6.11 0.94
CA TYR A 153 -23.05 -6.14 0.42
C TYR A 153 -24.03 -6.34 1.56
N GLU A 154 -25.15 -5.61 1.56
CA GLU A 154 -26.23 -5.87 2.51
C GLU A 154 -26.88 -7.24 2.20
N GLU A 155 -27.38 -7.94 3.22
CA GLU A 155 -28.04 -9.23 3.01
C GLU A 155 -29.29 -9.03 2.13
N ASN A 156 -29.38 -9.79 1.04
CA ASN A 156 -30.37 -9.65 -0.03
C ASN A 156 -30.23 -8.40 -0.91
N GLU A 157 -29.06 -7.74 -0.90
CA GLU A 157 -28.77 -6.68 -1.87
C GLU A 157 -28.71 -7.26 -3.30
N VAL A 158 -29.49 -6.65 -4.20
CA VAL A 158 -29.54 -7.02 -5.62
C VAL A 158 -28.27 -6.53 -6.31
N VAL A 159 -27.36 -7.47 -6.60
CA VAL A 159 -26.11 -7.22 -7.31
C VAL A 159 -26.36 -7.02 -8.81
N LYS A 160 -27.32 -7.76 -9.36
CA LYS A 160 -27.62 -7.68 -10.79
C LYS A 160 -29.05 -8.08 -11.11
N GLN A 161 -29.73 -7.24 -11.86
CA GLN A 161 -30.96 -7.59 -12.55
C GLN A 161 -30.66 -7.97 -14.01
N LEU A 162 -31.21 -9.10 -14.46
CA LEU A 162 -31.12 -9.60 -15.83
C LEU A 162 -32.53 -9.73 -16.42
N GLY A 163 -32.76 -9.18 -17.61
CA GLY A 163 -34.05 -9.27 -18.30
C GLY A 163 -34.17 -8.31 -19.48
N SER A 164 -35.29 -8.31 -20.20
CA SER A 164 -36.41 -9.25 -20.07
C SER A 164 -36.22 -10.47 -20.97
N PHE A 165 -36.47 -11.67 -20.45
CA PHE A 165 -36.37 -12.95 -21.16
C PHE A 165 -37.74 -13.47 -21.59
N SER A 166 -37.79 -14.20 -22.70
CA SER A 166 -39.05 -14.74 -23.24
C SER A 166 -39.49 -16.05 -22.55
N THR A 167 -38.56 -16.77 -21.92
CA THR A 167 -38.85 -18.02 -21.19
C THR A 167 -38.16 -18.06 -19.83
N ALA A 168 -38.77 -18.77 -18.87
CA ALA A 168 -38.18 -19.00 -17.55
C ALA A 168 -36.87 -19.81 -17.64
N GLU A 169 -36.77 -20.71 -18.62
CA GLU A 169 -35.58 -21.53 -18.87
C GLU A 169 -34.38 -20.69 -19.33
N GLU A 170 -34.62 -19.70 -20.19
CA GLU A 170 -33.60 -18.74 -20.63
C GLU A 170 -33.12 -17.90 -19.45
N ALA A 171 -34.06 -17.37 -18.66
CA ALA A 171 -33.77 -16.62 -17.44
C ALA A 171 -32.91 -17.44 -16.45
N GLN A 172 -33.27 -18.70 -16.21
CA GLN A 172 -32.53 -19.60 -15.33
C GLN A 172 -31.13 -19.92 -15.84
N SER A 173 -30.98 -20.20 -17.14
CA SER A 173 -29.68 -20.47 -17.76
C SER A 173 -28.75 -19.27 -17.60
N ARG A 174 -29.24 -18.05 -17.81
CA ARG A 174 -28.45 -16.82 -17.65
C ARG A 174 -28.07 -16.54 -16.20
N ALA A 175 -28.98 -16.81 -15.26
CA ALA A 175 -28.68 -16.72 -13.84
C ALA A 175 -27.55 -17.68 -13.43
N GLN A 176 -27.59 -18.91 -13.93
CA GLN A 176 -26.57 -19.93 -13.67
C GLN A 176 -25.22 -19.60 -14.31
N GLU A 177 -25.21 -19.07 -15.54
CA GLU A 177 -23.97 -18.59 -16.19
C GLU A 177 -23.31 -17.49 -15.35
N PHE A 178 -24.09 -16.51 -14.90
CA PHE A 178 -23.59 -15.44 -14.05
C PHE A 178 -23.06 -15.96 -12.71
N ALA A 179 -23.83 -16.80 -12.02
CA ALA A 179 -23.40 -17.41 -10.77
C ALA A 179 -22.12 -18.23 -10.98
N THR A 180 -22.05 -19.09 -11.99
CA THR A 180 -20.87 -19.92 -12.25
C THR A 180 -19.61 -19.09 -12.47
N TYR A 181 -19.73 -17.95 -13.15
CA TYR A 181 -18.59 -17.08 -13.41
C TYR A 181 -18.15 -16.26 -12.18
N TRP A 182 -19.10 -15.76 -11.38
CA TRP A 182 -18.81 -14.81 -10.29
C TRP A 182 -18.81 -15.43 -8.89
N GLN A 183 -19.33 -16.64 -8.70
CA GLN A 183 -19.52 -17.26 -7.38
C GLN A 183 -18.22 -17.38 -6.59
N GLU A 184 -17.09 -17.71 -7.22
CA GLU A 184 -15.80 -17.84 -6.54
C GLU A 184 -15.37 -16.50 -5.89
N GLU A 185 -15.55 -15.38 -6.60
CA GLU A 185 -15.21 -14.04 -6.10
C GLU A 185 -16.11 -13.61 -4.94
N PHE A 186 -17.41 -13.91 -5.00
CA PHE A 186 -18.34 -13.61 -3.90
C PHE A 186 -18.11 -14.50 -2.68
N GLN A 187 -17.77 -15.78 -2.89
CA GLN A 187 -17.44 -16.71 -1.80
C GLN A 187 -16.14 -16.33 -1.08
N GLU A 188 -15.12 -15.85 -1.79
CA GLU A 188 -13.89 -15.33 -1.17
C GLU A 188 -14.17 -14.15 -0.22
N ASN A 189 -15.27 -13.42 -0.45
CA ASN A 189 -15.73 -12.30 0.37
C ASN A 189 -16.81 -12.70 1.40
N GLY A 190 -17.15 -13.99 1.53
CA GLY A 190 -18.12 -14.49 2.51
C GLY A 190 -19.59 -14.43 2.08
N TYR A 191 -19.86 -14.25 0.79
CA TYR A 191 -21.21 -14.20 0.23
C TYR A 191 -21.47 -15.37 -0.73
N THR A 192 -22.74 -15.70 -0.93
CA THR A 192 -23.22 -16.61 -1.97
C THR A 192 -24.22 -15.87 -2.85
N LEU A 193 -24.11 -16.04 -4.16
CA LEU A 193 -25.10 -15.49 -5.09
C LEU A 193 -26.33 -16.38 -5.13
N VAL A 194 -27.50 -15.78 -5.00
CA VAL A 194 -28.81 -16.41 -5.12
C VAL A 194 -29.59 -15.65 -6.18
N SER A 195 -30.46 -16.33 -6.91
CA SER A 195 -31.26 -15.71 -7.98
C SER A 195 -32.74 -16.01 -7.78
N ASP A 196 -33.56 -14.97 -7.82
CA ASP A 196 -35.02 -15.09 -7.88
C ASP A 196 -35.50 -14.71 -9.28
N ILE A 197 -36.30 -15.60 -9.87
CA ILE A 197 -36.89 -15.41 -11.20
C ILE A 197 -38.37 -15.08 -11.00
N TYR A 198 -38.81 -13.95 -11.52
CA TYR A 198 -40.21 -13.55 -11.47
C TYR A 198 -40.69 -13.04 -12.83
N ASN A 199 -42.01 -13.08 -12.98
CA ASN A 199 -42.70 -12.66 -14.19
C ASN A 199 -43.21 -11.23 -13.97
N GLU A 200 -42.70 -10.28 -14.74
CA GLU A 200 -43.01 -8.86 -14.59
C GLU A 200 -44.21 -8.44 -15.45
N LYS A 201 -44.41 -9.09 -16.61
CA LYS A 201 -45.53 -8.91 -17.55
C LYS A 201 -45.80 -10.19 -18.34
N GLU A 202 -46.97 -10.33 -18.99
CA GLU A 202 -47.29 -11.49 -19.85
C GLU A 202 -46.11 -11.86 -20.76
N ASN A 203 -45.50 -13.02 -20.49
CA ASN A 203 -44.34 -13.60 -21.17
C ASN A 203 -43.00 -12.83 -21.06
N GLU A 204 -42.81 -11.98 -20.04
CA GLU A 204 -41.52 -11.33 -19.73
C GLU A 204 -41.00 -11.78 -18.36
N TYR A 205 -39.88 -12.51 -18.38
CA TYR A 205 -39.20 -12.98 -17.16
C TYR A 205 -37.99 -12.11 -16.84
N THR A 206 -37.87 -11.75 -15.56
CA THR A 206 -36.76 -10.99 -15.00
C THR A 206 -36.09 -11.82 -13.90
N VAL A 207 -34.78 -11.70 -13.77
CA VAL A 207 -33.98 -12.36 -12.73
C VAL A 207 -33.30 -11.30 -11.88
N ASP A 208 -33.54 -11.34 -10.59
CA ASP A 208 -32.74 -10.59 -9.63
C ASP A 208 -31.73 -11.53 -8.99
N ILE A 209 -30.46 -11.21 -9.14
CA ILE A 209 -29.33 -11.88 -8.51
C ILE A 209 -28.92 -11.04 -7.31
N TYR A 210 -29.02 -11.63 -6.12
CA TYR A 210 -28.70 -10.99 -4.86
C TYR A 210 -27.69 -11.81 -4.07
N VAL A 211 -27.05 -11.15 -3.11
CA VAL A 211 -26.10 -11.79 -2.19
C VAL A 211 -26.79 -12.29 -0.94
N LYS A 212 -26.35 -13.46 -0.47
CA LYS A 212 -26.67 -13.99 0.84
C LYS A 212 -25.38 -14.20 1.63
N SER A 213 -25.35 -13.79 2.89
CA SER A 213 -24.19 -14.05 3.76
C SER A 213 -24.04 -15.56 3.97
N ILE A 214 -22.81 -16.06 3.87
CA ILE A 214 -22.48 -17.40 4.32
C ILE A 214 -22.33 -17.32 5.85
N GLU A 215 -23.45 -17.27 6.57
CA GLU A 215 -23.41 -17.48 8.02
C GLU A 215 -22.71 -18.81 8.27
N LYS A 216 -21.55 -18.78 8.92
CA LYS A 216 -21.07 -19.95 9.64
C LYS A 216 -22.06 -20.15 10.77
N ASP A 217 -22.90 -21.18 10.65
CA ASP A 217 -23.64 -21.73 11.79
C ASP A 217 -22.68 -21.80 12.98
N LYS A 218 -22.97 -20.98 13.99
CA LYS A 218 -22.36 -21.11 15.30
C LYS A 218 -23.11 -22.24 15.99
N ASP A 219 -22.64 -23.46 15.75
CA ASP A 219 -22.80 -24.57 16.70
C ASP A 219 -21.69 -24.51 17.76
#